data_AF-A0A453T2T8-F1
#
_entry.id   AF-A0A453T2T8-F1
#
_cell.length_a   1.000
_cell.length_b   1.000
_cell.length_c   1.000
_cell.angle_alpha   90.00
_cell.angle_beta   90.00
_cell.angle_gamma   90.00
#
_symmetry.space_group_name_H-M   'P 1'
#
loop_
_entity.id
_entity.type
_entity.pdbx_description
1 polymer ?
#
loop_
_entity_poly.entity_id
_entity_poly.type
_entity_poly.pdbx_seq_one_letter_code
_entity_poly.pdbx_strand_id
1 'polypeptide(L)'
;LDSLKYLDNCIHCYGADRMVTHASAIWFKLKEVLFSLSSDQLLSSGSPKDAENNKNQIKSEAEHCLKTAVTYIHSPDRDIFINLILLDEDIVNNIHSVTTEEKSIDSSLQALGSVVSILAGSSTYLCTRVFQAHFKRLVDILGNSAGFDSQHLSIANGSSPAAINYGALYLSVQMLSSCREVAVASREGVPAEESWWLILEEKLDQIIHLFGKLLTIDCQPTQSAVRKECVSCAVKGLLILATIPEQCSLLLENAYEDILQMLTLVITSKYENAHFWRLSLKTLTSIGSSAVELHASKREMVYNRIVVDKIICLAESCDASMPLNLRLEACFEVGTASVNYMLRVARSLEETVIRNISQVNGSIECADYVACLIDCYSSRLLP
;
A
#
# COMPACT_ATOMS: atom_id res chain seq x y z
N LEU A 1 29.31 10.35 0.61
CA LEU A 1 29.15 8.93 0.99
C LEU A 1 29.99 8.58 2.22
N ASP A 2 31.32 8.68 2.16
CA ASP A 2 32.19 8.30 3.29
C ASP A 2 31.91 9.08 4.58
N SER A 3 31.53 10.37 4.46
CA SER A 3 31.10 11.18 5.61
C SER A 3 29.85 10.62 6.30
N LEU A 4 28.90 10.04 5.56
CA LEU A 4 27.70 9.44 6.13
C LEU A 4 28.03 8.12 6.83
N LYS A 5 28.87 7.29 6.21
CA LYS A 5 29.39 6.06 6.84
C LYS A 5 30.17 6.35 8.12
N TYR A 6 30.98 7.40 8.10
CA TYR A 6 31.71 7.84 9.28
C TYR A 6 30.78 8.35 10.37
N LEU A 7 29.75 9.13 10.01
CA LEU A 7 28.73 9.60 10.95
C LEU A 7 27.94 8.43 11.56
N ASP A 8 27.53 7.46 10.75
CA ASP A 8 26.84 6.25 11.21
C ASP A 8 27.68 5.47 12.24
N ASN A 9 28.97 5.26 11.94
CA ASN A 9 29.92 4.68 12.89
C ASN A 9 30.05 5.52 14.16
N CYS A 10 30.08 6.86 14.05
CA CYS A 10 30.16 7.74 15.21
C CYS A 10 28.92 7.62 16.12
N ILE A 11 27.72 7.53 15.54
CA ILE A 11 26.48 7.38 16.29
C ILE A 11 26.51 6.10 17.13
N HIS A 12 27.02 5.00 16.57
CA HIS A 12 27.19 3.74 17.28
C HIS A 12 28.27 3.81 18.37
N CYS A 13 29.40 4.48 18.11
CA CYS A 13 30.57 4.40 18.98
C CYS A 13 30.59 5.42 20.14
N TYR A 14 29.94 6.58 20.00
CA TYR A 14 30.13 7.70 20.95
C TYR A 14 29.05 7.84 22.02
N GLY A 15 28.06 6.93 22.05
CA GLY A 15 27.01 6.86 23.08
C GLY A 15 25.94 7.96 22.95
N ALA A 16 24.73 7.66 23.45
CA ALA A 16 23.55 8.51 23.28
C ALA A 16 23.75 9.94 23.81
N ASP A 17 24.34 10.11 24.99
CA ASP A 17 24.51 11.43 25.63
C ASP A 17 25.33 12.40 24.78
N ARG A 18 26.41 11.93 24.16
CA ARG A 18 27.24 12.76 23.27
C ARG A 18 26.56 13.00 21.93
N MET A 19 25.79 12.04 21.43
CA MET A 19 25.07 12.24 20.17
C MET A 19 23.92 13.24 20.33
N VAL A 20 23.25 13.26 21.49
CA VAL A 20 22.21 14.24 21.81
C VAL A 20 22.74 15.67 21.76
N THR A 21 23.99 15.94 22.21
CA THR A 21 24.57 17.30 22.10
C THR A 21 24.80 17.75 20.66
N HIS A 22 24.83 16.81 19.71
CA HIS A 22 24.98 17.07 18.28
C HIS A 22 23.70 16.82 17.47
N ALA A 23 22.58 16.48 18.12
CA ALA A 23 21.30 16.14 17.53
C ALA A 23 20.87 17.13 16.42
N SER A 24 20.92 18.44 16.71
CA SER A 24 20.54 19.47 15.75
C SER A 24 21.43 19.47 14.51
N ALA A 25 22.75 19.43 14.69
CA ALA A 25 23.69 19.43 13.56
C ALA A 25 23.54 18.17 12.70
N ILE A 26 23.35 17.01 13.35
CA ILE A 26 23.13 15.72 12.68
C ILE A 26 21.86 15.80 11.83
N TRP A 27 20.73 16.21 12.42
CA TRP A 27 19.48 16.32 11.68
C TRP A 27 19.56 17.30 10.52
N PHE A 28 20.05 18.53 10.74
CA PHE A 28 20.12 19.52 9.66
C PHE A 28 20.97 19.03 8.48
N LYS A 29 22.09 18.34 8.74
CA LYS A 29 22.93 17.79 7.68
C LYS A 29 22.30 16.60 6.98
N LEU A 30 21.61 15.71 7.70
CA LEU A 30 20.86 14.61 7.09
C LEU A 30 19.68 15.14 6.26
N LYS A 31 18.91 16.11 6.78
CA LYS A 31 17.84 16.79 6.06
C LYS A 31 18.35 17.42 4.78
N GLU A 32 19.45 18.17 4.85
CA GLU A 32 20.09 18.76 3.68
C GLU A 32 20.41 17.69 2.64
N VAL A 33 21.04 16.57 3.00
CA VAL A 33 21.38 15.49 2.05
C VAL A 33 20.13 14.83 1.46
N LEU A 34 19.12 14.50 2.28
CA LEU A 34 17.91 13.82 1.85
C LEU A 34 17.08 14.66 0.89
N PHE A 35 16.98 15.98 1.12
CA PHE A 35 16.17 16.91 0.32
C PHE A 35 16.97 17.66 -0.77
N SER A 36 18.32 17.65 -0.74
CA SER A 36 19.14 18.22 -1.83
C SER A 36 19.40 17.23 -2.95
N LEU A 37 19.60 15.94 -2.61
CA LEU A 37 19.75 14.89 -3.61
C LEU A 37 18.47 14.63 -4.38
N SER A 38 17.34 15.03 -3.82
CA SER A 38 16.06 14.94 -4.48
C SER A 38 15.97 15.95 -5.65
N SER A 39 16.62 17.12 -5.54
CA SER A 39 16.74 18.09 -6.63
C SER A 39 17.76 17.64 -7.70
N ASP A 40 17.40 17.77 -8.99
CA ASP A 40 18.23 17.40 -10.16
C ASP A 40 19.54 18.22 -10.32
N GLN A 41 19.86 19.08 -9.36
CA GLN A 41 20.99 20.01 -9.44
C GLN A 41 22.36 19.37 -9.22
N LEU A 42 22.45 18.09 -8.86
CA LEU A 42 23.73 17.41 -8.56
C LEU A 42 24.38 16.72 -9.77
N LEU A 43 23.91 16.98 -10.99
CA LEU A 43 24.52 16.46 -12.23
C LEU A 43 25.82 17.19 -12.56
N SER A 44 26.91 16.82 -11.89
CA SER A 44 28.27 17.23 -12.25
C SER A 44 29.16 16.04 -12.64
N SER A 45 29.56 16.02 -13.92
CA SER A 45 30.80 15.44 -14.48
C SER A 45 31.05 13.92 -14.48
N GLY A 46 30.01 13.08 -14.58
CA GLY A 46 30.15 11.63 -14.78
C GLY A 46 29.25 11.08 -15.88
N SER A 47 29.46 9.81 -16.28
CA SER A 47 28.48 9.13 -17.15
C SER A 47 27.11 9.10 -16.44
N PRO A 48 25.98 9.32 -17.14
CA PRO A 48 24.66 9.46 -16.51
C PRO A 48 24.28 8.29 -15.60
N LYS A 49 24.75 7.07 -15.93
CA LYS A 49 24.46 5.86 -15.16
C LYS A 49 25.26 5.81 -13.86
N ASP A 50 26.50 6.27 -13.87
CA ASP A 50 27.37 6.26 -12.69
C ASP A 50 26.95 7.36 -11.70
N ALA A 51 26.50 8.51 -12.21
CA ALA A 51 25.96 9.59 -11.39
C ALA A 51 24.68 9.20 -10.66
N GLU A 52 23.73 8.54 -11.35
CA GLU A 52 22.48 8.06 -10.75
C GLU A 52 22.72 6.95 -9.71
N ASN A 53 23.63 6.02 -10.01
CA ASN A 53 23.99 4.97 -9.06
C ASN A 53 24.62 5.55 -7.78
N ASN A 54 25.51 6.54 -7.92
CA ASN A 54 26.11 7.23 -6.79
C ASN A 54 25.08 8.02 -5.97
N LYS A 55 24.14 8.71 -6.62
CA LYS A 55 23.04 9.43 -5.96
C LYS A 55 22.18 8.48 -5.12
N ASN A 56 21.79 7.34 -5.69
CA ASN A 56 21.02 6.32 -4.99
C ASN A 56 21.79 5.73 -3.80
N GLN A 57 23.10 5.51 -3.94
CA GLN A 57 23.93 5.04 -2.85
C GLN A 57 24.05 6.07 -1.71
N ILE A 58 24.22 7.35 -2.02
CA ILE A 58 24.28 8.41 -0.99
C ILE A 58 22.93 8.54 -0.30
N LYS A 59 21.82 8.49 -1.03
CA LYS A 59 20.46 8.53 -0.46
C LYS A 59 20.24 7.35 0.49
N SER A 60 20.55 6.14 0.04
CA SER A 60 20.42 4.93 0.87
C SER A 60 21.27 4.99 2.14
N GLU A 61 22.51 5.50 2.04
CA GLU A 61 23.38 5.68 3.21
C GLU A 61 22.84 6.78 4.16
N ALA A 62 22.24 7.84 3.63
CA ALA A 62 21.63 8.90 4.45
C ALA A 62 20.38 8.38 5.18
N GLU A 63 19.54 7.59 4.51
CA GLU A 63 18.39 6.90 5.12
C GLU A 63 18.83 5.91 6.20
N HIS A 64 19.89 5.14 5.95
CA HIS A 64 20.49 4.26 6.94
C HIS A 64 20.98 5.04 8.17
N CYS A 65 21.77 6.10 7.94
CA CYS A 65 22.29 6.93 9.02
C CYS A 65 21.17 7.61 9.83
N LEU A 66 20.06 8.03 9.18
CA LEU A 66 18.89 8.55 9.87
C LEU A 66 18.23 7.48 10.75
N LYS A 67 18.06 6.26 10.24
CA LYS A 67 17.51 5.14 11.01
C LYS A 67 18.36 4.84 12.24
N THR A 68 19.69 4.81 12.06
CA THR A 68 20.65 4.68 13.16
C THR A 68 20.49 5.82 14.18
N ALA A 69 20.45 7.07 13.71
CA ALA A 69 20.29 8.23 14.57
C ALA A 69 18.98 8.17 15.39
N VAL A 70 17.86 7.82 14.76
CA VAL A 70 16.57 7.68 15.44
C VAL A 70 16.60 6.58 16.51
N THR A 71 17.32 5.48 16.25
CA THR A 71 17.41 4.34 17.17
C THR A 71 18.32 4.60 18.36
N TYR A 72 19.47 5.24 18.13
CA TYR A 72 20.56 5.36 19.12
C TYR A 72 20.61 6.73 19.82
N ILE A 73 20.08 7.79 19.20
CA ILE A 73 19.97 9.12 19.82
C ILE A 73 18.67 9.19 20.61
N HIS A 74 18.48 8.22 21.50
CA HIS A 74 17.35 8.17 22.42
C HIS A 74 17.82 8.51 23.83
N SER A 75 17.14 9.46 24.47
CA SER A 75 17.33 9.77 25.88
C SER A 75 16.04 9.46 26.63
N PRO A 76 16.08 8.69 27.73
CA PRO A 76 14.88 8.30 28.47
C PRO A 76 14.05 9.48 29.01
N ASP A 77 14.64 10.66 29.15
CA ASP A 77 13.94 11.85 29.65
C ASP A 77 13.58 12.88 28.57
N ARG A 78 14.09 12.75 27.34
CA ARG A 78 13.84 13.75 26.31
C ARG A 78 13.88 13.15 24.90
N ASP A 79 12.72 13.15 24.25
CA ASP A 79 12.54 12.96 22.81
C ASP A 79 13.20 14.08 21.97
N ILE A 80 14.36 14.62 22.36
CA ILE A 80 14.99 15.79 21.71
C ILE A 80 15.13 15.57 20.21
N PHE A 81 15.74 14.44 19.81
CA PHE A 81 16.03 14.20 18.39
C PHE A 81 14.75 13.96 17.58
N ILE A 82 13.78 13.25 18.16
CA ILE A 82 12.50 12.96 17.51
C ILE A 82 11.65 14.22 17.38
N ASN A 83 11.52 14.99 18.46
CA ASN A 83 10.80 16.27 18.47
C ASN A 83 11.45 17.26 17.51
N LEU A 84 12.78 17.27 17.42
CA LEU A 84 13.48 18.11 16.45
C LEU A 84 13.04 17.81 15.02
N ILE A 85 12.82 16.54 14.67
CA ILE A 85 12.38 16.15 13.32
C ILE A 85 10.88 16.41 13.14
N LEU A 86 10.04 16.00 14.09
CA LEU A 86 8.57 16.11 14.00
C LEU A 86 8.08 17.57 14.04
N LEU A 87 8.80 18.44 14.74
CA LEU A 87 8.49 19.87 14.87
C LEU A 87 9.32 20.74 13.92
N ASP A 88 10.14 20.15 13.05
CA ASP A 88 10.90 20.89 12.05
C ASP A 88 9.93 21.64 11.13
N GLU A 89 10.06 22.96 11.05
CA GLU A 89 9.16 23.80 10.26
C GLU A 89 9.11 23.38 8.79
N ASP A 90 10.22 22.93 8.21
CA ASP A 90 10.22 22.47 6.81
C ASP A 90 9.41 21.19 6.64
N ILE A 91 9.53 20.25 7.58
CA ILE A 91 8.77 18.98 7.56
C ILE A 91 7.29 19.27 7.77
N VAL A 92 6.97 20.05 8.80
CA VAL A 92 5.61 20.44 9.15
C VAL A 92 4.96 21.20 8.01
N ASN A 93 5.63 22.19 7.44
CA ASN A 93 5.13 22.97 6.32
C ASN A 93 4.95 22.09 5.08
N ASN A 94 5.91 21.24 4.72
CA ASN A 94 5.76 20.35 3.56
C ASN A 94 4.60 19.36 3.72
N ILE A 95 4.37 18.80 4.92
CA ILE A 95 3.21 17.94 5.21
C ILE A 95 1.90 18.74 5.13
N HIS A 96 1.89 19.98 5.63
CA HIS A 96 0.69 20.82 5.69
C HIS A 96 0.36 21.52 4.37
N SER A 97 1.36 21.74 3.52
CA SER A 97 1.26 22.41 2.23
C SER A 97 1.26 21.43 1.07
N VAL A 98 1.13 20.12 1.32
CA VAL A 98 0.92 19.18 0.21
C VAL A 98 -0.35 19.64 -0.51
N THR A 99 -0.20 20.16 -1.72
CA THR A 99 -1.32 20.69 -2.50
C THR A 99 -1.88 19.62 -3.43
N THR A 100 -3.05 19.90 -3.97
CA THR A 100 -3.74 19.12 -5.00
C THR A 100 -3.12 19.29 -6.39
N GLU A 101 -2.05 20.08 -6.54
CA GLU A 101 -1.45 20.36 -7.84
C GLU A 101 -0.83 19.07 -8.40
N GLU A 102 -1.26 18.70 -9.61
CA GLU A 102 -0.78 17.57 -10.42
C GLU A 102 0.67 17.78 -10.91
N LYS A 103 1.56 18.22 -10.03
CA LYS A 103 2.99 18.25 -10.32
C LYS A 103 3.52 16.84 -10.07
N SER A 104 4.19 16.30 -11.08
CA SER A 104 4.95 15.04 -11.05
C SER A 104 5.56 14.78 -9.68
N ILE A 105 5.53 13.51 -9.21
CA ILE A 105 6.09 13.07 -7.92
C ILE A 105 7.30 13.91 -7.54
N ASP A 106 7.07 14.88 -6.65
CA ASP A 106 8.15 15.76 -6.26
C ASP A 106 9.15 14.93 -5.48
N SER A 107 10.40 15.02 -5.88
CA SER A 107 11.54 14.46 -5.19
C SER A 107 11.53 14.79 -3.68
N SER A 108 11.03 15.97 -3.31
CA SER A 108 10.79 16.41 -1.94
C SER A 108 9.79 15.53 -1.20
N LEU A 109 8.66 15.19 -1.85
CA LEU A 109 7.63 14.33 -1.29
C LEU A 109 8.16 12.91 -1.03
N GLN A 110 9.03 12.40 -1.92
CA GLN A 110 9.67 11.10 -1.70
C GLN A 110 10.60 11.13 -0.49
N ALA A 111 11.44 12.16 -0.37
CA ALA A 111 12.34 12.33 0.78
C ALA A 111 11.56 12.45 2.09
N LEU A 112 10.48 13.24 2.10
CA LEU A 112 9.55 13.35 3.23
C LEU A 112 8.91 12.01 3.59
N GLY A 113 8.47 11.25 2.59
CA GLY A 113 7.96 9.89 2.77
C GLY A 113 8.99 8.95 3.41
N SER A 114 10.25 8.99 2.97
CA SER A 114 11.34 8.21 3.57
C SER A 114 11.57 8.59 5.03
N VAL A 115 11.64 9.88 5.37
CA VAL A 115 11.81 10.36 6.75
C VAL A 115 10.67 9.88 7.64
N VAL A 116 9.42 10.09 7.22
CA VAL A 116 8.23 9.66 7.95
C VAL A 116 8.21 8.15 8.13
N SER A 117 8.56 7.40 7.07
CA SER A 117 8.58 5.94 7.11
C SER A 117 9.66 5.40 8.07
N ILE A 118 10.86 5.98 8.06
CA ILE A 118 11.95 5.61 8.97
C ILE A 118 11.56 5.89 10.42
N LEU A 119 10.99 7.06 10.71
CA LEU A 119 10.53 7.40 12.05
C LEU A 119 9.45 6.43 12.53
N ALA A 120 8.37 6.27 11.75
CA ALA A 120 7.25 5.43 12.13
C ALA A 120 7.63 3.95 12.20
N GLY A 121 8.55 3.49 11.35
CA GLY A 121 8.99 2.09 11.27
C GLY A 121 10.01 1.68 12.33
N SER A 122 10.55 2.61 13.10
CA SER A 122 11.65 2.33 14.04
C SER A 122 11.19 1.69 15.34
N SER A 123 10.01 2.03 15.86
CA SER A 123 9.43 1.41 17.07
C SER A 123 7.94 1.71 17.20
N THR A 124 7.22 0.93 18.03
CA THR A 124 5.81 1.19 18.38
C THR A 124 5.62 2.59 18.97
N TYR A 125 6.54 3.04 19.82
CA TYR A 125 6.52 4.36 20.41
C TYR A 125 6.61 5.48 19.35
N LEU A 126 7.56 5.36 18.43
CA LEU A 126 7.76 6.36 17.38
C LEU A 126 6.61 6.35 16.38
N CYS A 127 6.09 5.18 16.03
CA CYS A 127 4.89 5.04 15.22
C CYS A 127 3.73 5.86 15.82
N THR A 128 3.48 5.70 17.12
CA THR A 128 2.47 6.50 17.85
C THR A 128 2.72 8.00 17.72
N ARG A 129 3.95 8.45 17.96
CA ARG A 129 4.30 9.88 17.91
C ARG A 129 4.10 10.50 16.53
N VAL A 130 4.49 9.80 15.46
CA VAL A 130 4.28 10.27 14.08
C VAL A 130 2.78 10.31 13.74
N PHE A 131 2.01 9.28 14.16
CA PHE A 131 0.56 9.25 13.95
C PHE A 131 -0.16 10.39 14.66
N GLN A 132 0.20 10.66 15.92
CA GLN A 132 -0.33 11.79 16.70
C GLN A 132 -0.03 13.13 16.03
N ALA A 133 1.19 13.29 15.51
CA ALA A 133 1.63 14.56 14.91
C ALA A 133 0.98 14.85 13.55
N HIS A 134 0.81 13.84 12.70
CA HIS A 134 0.54 14.09 11.27
C HIS A 134 -0.64 13.30 10.68
N PHE A 135 -0.95 12.10 11.16
CA PHE A 135 -1.86 11.19 10.46
C PHE A 135 -3.28 11.74 10.35
N LYS A 136 -3.88 12.16 11.49
CA LYS A 136 -5.26 12.66 11.52
C LYS A 136 -5.45 13.79 10.51
N ARG A 137 -4.52 14.74 10.49
CA ARG A 137 -4.55 15.88 9.58
C ARG A 137 -4.39 15.48 8.12
N LEU A 138 -3.52 14.52 7.80
CA LEU A 138 -3.40 14.01 6.43
C LEU A 138 -4.71 13.38 5.94
N VAL A 139 -5.38 12.62 6.80
CA VAL A 139 -6.70 12.05 6.50
C VAL A 139 -7.75 13.14 6.35
N ASP A 140 -7.74 14.17 7.20
CA ASP A 140 -8.67 15.31 7.08
C ASP A 140 -8.46 16.08 5.76
N ILE A 141 -7.21 16.30 5.35
CA ILE A 141 -6.88 16.90 4.04
C ILE A 141 -7.46 16.05 2.90
N LEU A 142 -7.33 14.72 2.98
CA LEU A 142 -7.89 13.81 2.00
C LEU A 142 -9.42 13.82 1.98
N GLY A 143 -10.06 13.84 3.15
CA GLY A 143 -11.51 13.92 3.29
C GLY A 143 -12.07 15.21 2.68
N ASN A 144 -11.44 16.35 2.97
CA ASN A 144 -11.82 17.65 2.43
C ASN A 144 -11.61 17.72 0.91
N SER A 145 -10.49 17.18 0.42
CA SER A 145 -10.16 17.12 -1.01
C SER A 145 -11.10 16.21 -1.80
N ALA A 146 -11.55 15.10 -1.22
CA ALA A 146 -12.43 14.14 -1.87
C ALA A 146 -13.92 14.49 -1.75
N GLY A 147 -14.27 15.64 -1.13
CA GLY A 147 -15.64 16.16 -1.05
C GLY A 147 -16.57 15.30 -0.17
N PHE A 148 -16.07 14.78 0.96
CA PHE A 148 -16.86 13.93 1.86
C PHE A 148 -18.05 14.66 2.51
N ASP A 149 -17.99 15.98 2.67
CA ASP A 149 -19.01 16.75 3.41
C ASP A 149 -20.23 17.16 2.58
N SER A 150 -20.22 16.99 1.25
CA SER A 150 -21.34 17.42 0.41
C SER A 150 -22.23 16.25 -0.01
N GLN A 151 -23.09 15.77 0.90
CA GLN A 151 -24.33 15.05 0.52
C GLN A 151 -25.33 15.96 -0.24
N HIS A 152 -25.02 17.25 -0.41
CA HIS A 152 -25.86 18.21 -1.10
C HIS A 152 -25.05 19.11 -2.03
N LEU A 153 -24.61 18.61 -3.18
CA LEU A 153 -24.32 19.48 -4.32
C LEU A 153 -24.82 18.83 -5.60
N SER A 154 -26.09 19.16 -5.90
CA SER A 154 -26.52 19.68 -7.19
C SER A 154 -25.65 19.24 -8.38
N ILE A 155 -26.21 18.36 -9.20
CA ILE A 155 -25.88 18.17 -10.61
C ILE A 155 -26.09 19.53 -11.31
N ALA A 156 -25.13 20.44 -11.19
CA ALA A 156 -25.12 21.68 -11.92
C ALA A 156 -23.67 22.04 -12.28
N ASN A 157 -23.39 21.86 -13.56
CA ASN A 157 -22.40 22.58 -14.35
C ASN A 157 -20.92 22.40 -13.96
N GLY A 158 -20.28 21.44 -14.63
CA GLY A 158 -18.92 21.61 -15.14
C GLY A 158 -17.79 21.77 -14.11
N SER A 159 -18.02 21.47 -12.84
CA SER A 159 -16.95 21.43 -11.85
C SER A 159 -16.05 20.22 -12.12
N SER A 160 -14.76 20.50 -12.36
CA SER A 160 -13.71 19.49 -12.39
C SER A 160 -13.87 18.53 -11.21
N PRO A 161 -13.73 17.20 -11.40
CA PRO A 161 -13.73 16.28 -10.27
C PRO A 161 -12.72 16.78 -9.24
N ALA A 162 -13.15 16.84 -7.97
CA ALA A 162 -12.35 17.38 -6.88
C ALA A 162 -10.97 16.72 -6.91
N ALA A 163 -9.92 17.53 -7.09
CA ALA A 163 -8.57 17.03 -7.28
C ALA A 163 -8.12 16.33 -6.00
N ILE A 164 -7.82 15.03 -6.11
CA ILE A 164 -7.33 14.21 -5.00
C ILE A 164 -5.94 14.71 -4.61
N ASN A 165 -5.72 14.93 -3.32
CA ASN A 165 -4.41 15.30 -2.80
C ASN A 165 -3.45 14.10 -2.83
N TYR A 166 -2.69 13.94 -3.91
CA TYR A 166 -1.78 12.79 -4.09
C TYR A 166 -0.74 12.70 -2.99
N GLY A 167 -0.13 13.82 -2.57
CA GLY A 167 0.92 13.72 -1.56
C GLY A 167 0.37 13.37 -0.17
N ALA A 168 -0.85 13.82 0.19
CA ALA A 168 -1.47 13.43 1.45
C ALA A 168 -1.83 11.93 1.43
N LEU A 169 -2.24 11.42 0.25
CA LEU A 169 -2.51 10.00 0.02
C LEU A 169 -1.22 9.18 0.13
N TYR A 170 -0.16 9.61 -0.55
CA TYR A 170 1.15 8.98 -0.52
C TYR A 170 1.72 8.92 0.90
N LEU A 171 1.75 10.04 1.63
CA LEU A 171 2.27 10.08 3.01
C LEU A 171 1.44 9.21 3.96
N SER A 172 0.11 9.25 3.86
CA SER A 172 -0.76 8.36 4.65
C SER A 172 -0.44 6.90 4.39
N VAL A 173 -0.25 6.50 3.13
CA VAL A 173 0.13 5.13 2.75
C VAL A 173 1.53 4.75 3.25
N GLN A 174 2.49 5.68 3.25
CA GLN A 174 3.82 5.44 3.83
C GLN A 174 3.74 5.20 5.35
N MET A 175 2.96 6.01 6.07
CA MET A 175 2.73 5.83 7.50
C MET A 175 2.06 4.50 7.82
N LEU A 176 1.04 4.12 7.04
CA LEU A 176 0.38 2.82 7.15
C LEU A 176 1.34 1.65 6.87
N SER A 177 2.21 1.79 5.87
CA SER A 177 3.20 0.75 5.55
C SER A 177 4.14 0.51 6.72
N SER A 178 4.68 1.59 7.29
CA SER A 178 5.55 1.52 8.47
C SER A 178 4.83 0.96 9.70
N CYS A 179 3.56 1.33 9.93
CA CYS A 179 2.82 0.81 11.07
C CYS A 179 2.57 -0.69 10.95
N ARG A 180 2.33 -1.21 9.73
CA ARG A 180 2.22 -2.65 9.48
C ARG A 180 3.54 -3.37 9.78
N GLU A 181 4.68 -2.81 9.38
CA GLU A 181 5.99 -3.40 9.67
C GLU A 181 6.24 -3.50 11.18
N VAL A 182 5.93 -2.42 11.91
CA VAL A 182 6.01 -2.40 13.38
C VAL A 182 5.06 -3.43 13.99
N ALA A 183 3.82 -3.55 13.50
CA ALA A 183 2.86 -4.53 13.99
C ALA A 183 3.31 -5.98 13.77
N VAL A 184 3.93 -6.27 12.62
CA VAL A 184 4.50 -7.60 12.33
C VAL A 184 5.70 -7.90 13.25
N ALA A 185 6.53 -6.89 13.52
CA ALA A 185 7.69 -7.03 14.38
C ALA A 185 7.33 -7.14 15.87
N SER A 186 6.25 -6.49 16.31
CA SER A 186 6.00 -6.30 17.74
C SER A 186 5.71 -7.59 18.49
N ARG A 187 5.13 -8.64 17.86
CA ARG A 187 4.78 -9.99 18.40
C ARG A 187 4.01 -10.04 19.73
N GLU A 188 4.05 -9.00 20.53
CA GLU A 188 3.38 -8.78 21.80
C GLU A 188 1.99 -8.19 21.52
N GLY A 189 1.04 -8.60 22.35
CA GLY A 189 -0.40 -8.41 22.15
C GLY A 189 -0.89 -6.96 22.19
N VAL A 190 -2.20 -6.83 22.46
CA VAL A 190 -3.04 -5.63 22.30
C VAL A 190 -2.28 -4.30 22.47
N PRO A 191 -2.35 -3.41 21.46
CA PRO A 191 -1.72 -2.09 21.53
C PRO A 191 -2.14 -1.32 22.79
N ALA A 192 -1.19 -0.65 23.45
CA ALA A 192 -1.47 0.18 24.63
C ALA A 192 -2.54 1.27 24.36
N GLU A 193 -3.18 1.78 25.43
CA GLU A 193 -4.28 2.77 25.40
C GLU A 193 -3.95 4.11 24.72
N GLU A 194 -2.68 4.37 24.37
CA GLU A 194 -2.27 5.56 23.60
C GLU A 194 -1.56 5.21 22.30
N SER A 195 -1.71 3.98 21.80
CA SER A 195 -0.99 3.51 20.63
C SER A 195 -1.47 4.16 19.31
N TRP A 196 -0.59 4.16 18.30
CA TRP A 196 -0.91 4.50 16.91
C TRP A 196 -2.17 3.80 16.39
N TRP A 197 -2.53 2.66 16.97
CA TRP A 197 -3.70 1.87 16.62
C TRP A 197 -5.01 2.62 16.81
N LEU A 198 -5.22 3.23 17.98
CA LEU A 198 -6.48 3.95 18.27
C LEU A 198 -6.67 5.16 17.34
N ILE A 199 -5.56 5.78 16.95
CA ILE A 199 -5.57 6.89 15.99
C ILE A 199 -5.95 6.41 14.59
N LEU A 200 -5.46 5.23 14.20
CA LEU A 200 -5.83 4.59 12.95
C LEU A 200 -7.31 4.18 12.97
N GLU A 201 -7.76 3.55 14.04
CA GLU A 201 -9.14 3.08 14.21
C GLU A 201 -10.16 4.22 14.06
N GLU A 202 -9.92 5.37 14.70
CA GLU A 202 -10.76 6.57 14.58
C GLU A 202 -10.96 7.05 13.13
N LYS A 203 -9.99 6.79 12.26
CA LYS A 203 -9.97 7.25 10.86
C LYS A 203 -10.12 6.12 9.85
N LEU A 204 -10.30 4.89 10.30
CA LEU A 204 -10.19 3.70 9.47
C LEU A 204 -11.28 3.67 8.39
N ASP A 205 -12.54 3.85 8.79
CA ASP A 205 -13.67 3.85 7.86
C ASP A 205 -13.54 4.95 6.80
N GLN A 206 -13.07 6.14 7.22
CA GLN A 206 -12.84 7.27 6.32
C GLN A 206 -11.79 6.92 5.25
N ILE A 207 -10.70 6.29 5.66
CA ILE A 207 -9.61 5.88 4.76
C ILE A 207 -10.04 4.75 3.82
N ILE A 208 -10.71 3.71 4.34
CA ILE A 208 -11.17 2.58 3.52
C ILE A 208 -12.17 3.08 2.48
N HIS A 209 -13.12 3.93 2.89
CA HIS A 209 -14.06 4.53 1.96
C HIS A 209 -13.36 5.43 0.93
N LEU A 210 -12.36 6.22 1.32
CA LEU A 210 -11.57 7.03 0.40
C LEU A 210 -10.86 6.15 -0.64
N PHE A 211 -10.16 5.11 -0.20
CA PHE A 211 -9.48 4.18 -1.11
C PHE A 211 -10.47 3.46 -2.02
N GLY A 212 -11.62 3.03 -1.49
CA GLY A 212 -12.71 2.45 -2.27
C GLY A 212 -13.27 3.39 -3.32
N LYS A 213 -13.49 4.66 -2.98
CA LYS A 213 -13.94 5.70 -3.92
C LYS A 213 -12.96 5.88 -5.08
N LEU A 214 -11.66 5.80 -4.81
CA LEU A 214 -10.63 5.86 -5.86
C LEU A 214 -10.69 4.68 -6.83
N LEU A 215 -11.18 3.51 -6.39
CA LEU A 215 -11.44 2.36 -7.26
C LEU A 215 -12.77 2.48 -8.03
N THR A 216 -13.75 3.22 -7.50
CA THR A 216 -15.07 3.33 -8.13
C THR A 216 -15.16 4.42 -9.19
N ILE A 217 -14.33 5.47 -9.14
CA ILE A 217 -14.33 6.56 -10.13
C ILE A 217 -14.14 6.02 -11.55
N ASP A 218 -15.05 6.39 -12.46
CA ASP A 218 -15.04 5.92 -13.84
C ASP A 218 -13.77 6.30 -14.58
N CYS A 219 -13.18 5.27 -15.17
CA CYS A 219 -11.87 5.31 -15.76
C CYS A 219 -12.00 5.45 -17.26
N GLN A 220 -12.07 6.70 -17.73
CA GLN A 220 -11.89 6.95 -19.16
C GLN A 220 -10.51 6.42 -19.60
N PRO A 221 -10.39 5.80 -20.79
CA PRO A 221 -9.17 5.11 -21.24
C PRO A 221 -7.93 6.02 -21.32
N THR A 222 -8.12 7.33 -21.45
CA THR A 222 -7.07 8.36 -21.34
C THR A 222 -7.01 8.94 -19.92
N GLN A 223 -6.40 8.20 -18.98
CA GLN A 223 -6.08 8.74 -17.65
C GLN A 223 -4.75 9.52 -17.66
N SER A 224 -4.68 10.59 -16.88
CA SER A 224 -3.42 11.24 -16.54
C SER A 224 -2.52 10.29 -15.73
N ALA A 225 -1.19 10.44 -15.84
CA ALA A 225 -0.22 9.63 -15.11
C ALA A 225 -0.46 9.70 -13.58
N VAL A 226 -0.76 10.89 -13.08
CA VAL A 226 -1.06 11.16 -11.66
C VAL A 226 -2.26 10.35 -11.16
N ARG A 227 -3.32 10.19 -11.98
CA ARG A 227 -4.48 9.39 -11.57
C ARG A 227 -4.15 7.92 -11.39
N LYS A 228 -3.31 7.35 -12.26
CA LYS A 228 -2.84 5.96 -12.12
C LYS A 228 -2.04 5.79 -10.84
N GLU A 229 -1.20 6.76 -10.49
CA GLU A 229 -0.43 6.76 -9.24
C GLU A 229 -1.33 6.89 -8.00
N CYS A 230 -2.37 7.73 -8.03
CA CYS A 230 -3.37 7.80 -6.96
C CYS A 230 -4.05 6.46 -6.72
N VAL A 231 -4.51 5.80 -7.79
CA VAL A 231 -5.15 4.48 -7.67
C VAL A 231 -4.15 3.43 -7.21
N SER A 232 -2.91 3.48 -7.70
CA SER A 232 -1.85 2.60 -7.22
C SER A 232 -1.58 2.77 -5.72
N CYS A 233 -1.59 4.01 -5.22
CA CYS A 233 -1.45 4.28 -3.79
C CYS A 233 -2.66 3.77 -3.00
N ALA A 234 -3.88 3.98 -3.50
CA ALA A 234 -5.09 3.51 -2.85
C ALA A 234 -5.12 1.98 -2.71
N VAL A 235 -4.80 1.25 -3.79
CA VAL A 235 -4.73 -0.22 -3.76
C VAL A 235 -3.62 -0.69 -2.82
N LYS A 236 -2.46 -0.01 -2.80
CA LYS A 236 -1.40 -0.30 -1.83
C LYS A 236 -1.87 -0.07 -0.39
N GLY A 237 -2.62 1.00 -0.14
CA GLY A 237 -3.22 1.29 1.15
C GLY A 237 -4.19 0.19 1.61
N LEU A 238 -5.09 -0.26 0.72
CA LEU A 238 -6.00 -1.37 0.99
C LEU A 238 -5.25 -2.69 1.29
N LEU A 239 -4.21 -3.00 0.51
CA LEU A 239 -3.32 -4.14 0.77
C LEU A 239 -2.72 -4.07 2.17
N ILE A 240 -2.17 -2.91 2.54
CA ILE A 240 -1.53 -2.72 3.84
C ILE A 240 -2.55 -2.97 4.96
N LEU A 241 -3.71 -2.32 4.91
CA LEU A 241 -4.77 -2.47 5.92
C LEU A 241 -5.25 -3.93 6.04
N ALA A 242 -5.49 -4.61 4.92
CA ALA A 242 -5.92 -6.01 4.92
C ALA A 242 -4.85 -7.00 5.42
N THR A 243 -3.58 -6.59 5.50
CA THR A 243 -2.46 -7.46 5.88
C THR A 243 -1.81 -7.06 7.21
N ILE A 244 -2.42 -6.16 7.98
CA ILE A 244 -2.06 -5.91 9.39
C ILE A 244 -2.35 -7.18 10.21
N PRO A 245 -1.45 -7.67 11.09
CA PRO A 245 -1.68 -8.89 11.87
C PRO A 245 -3.02 -8.92 12.62
N GLU A 246 -3.66 -10.10 12.66
CA GLU A 246 -4.99 -10.29 13.28
C GLU A 246 -4.96 -9.99 14.80
N GLN A 247 -3.82 -10.20 15.47
CA GLN A 247 -3.69 -9.91 16.91
C GLN A 247 -3.83 -8.42 17.25
N CYS A 248 -3.60 -7.54 16.27
CA CYS A 248 -3.83 -6.10 16.41
C CYS A 248 -5.31 -5.73 16.21
N SER A 249 -6.19 -6.69 15.87
CA SER A 249 -7.37 -6.45 15.03
C SER A 249 -8.58 -7.32 15.45
N LEU A 250 -9.10 -7.15 16.67
CA LEU A 250 -10.42 -7.70 17.03
C LEU A 250 -11.60 -6.90 16.42
N LEU A 251 -11.36 -5.65 15.99
CA LEU A 251 -12.40 -4.71 15.53
C LEU A 251 -12.40 -4.46 14.00
N LEU A 252 -11.48 -5.09 13.26
CA LEU A 252 -11.33 -4.89 11.80
C LEU A 252 -12.04 -5.92 10.93
N GLU A 253 -12.90 -6.77 11.50
CA GLU A 253 -13.52 -7.84 10.73
C GLU A 253 -14.35 -7.30 9.56
N ASN A 254 -15.11 -6.23 9.83
CA ASN A 254 -15.92 -5.55 8.82
C ASN A 254 -15.02 -4.88 7.76
N ALA A 255 -13.97 -4.17 8.21
CA ALA A 255 -13.01 -3.53 7.33
C ALA A 255 -12.29 -4.50 6.38
N TYR A 256 -11.86 -5.67 6.89
CA TYR A 256 -11.23 -6.69 6.07
C TYR A 256 -12.18 -7.24 5.01
N GLU A 257 -13.42 -7.55 5.41
CA GLU A 257 -14.48 -7.98 4.49
C GLU A 257 -14.78 -6.91 3.43
N ASP A 258 -14.93 -5.65 3.82
CA ASP A 258 -15.19 -4.52 2.91
C ASP A 258 -14.08 -4.36 1.87
N ILE A 259 -12.80 -4.43 2.30
CA ILE A 259 -11.64 -4.35 1.40
C ILE A 259 -11.69 -5.49 0.37
N LEU A 260 -11.94 -6.73 0.82
CA LEU A 260 -12.04 -7.89 -0.07
C LEU A 260 -13.20 -7.74 -1.06
N GLN A 261 -14.35 -7.24 -0.60
CA GLN A 261 -15.52 -7.01 -1.46
C GLN A 261 -15.22 -5.94 -2.52
N MET A 262 -14.60 -4.82 -2.14
CA MET A 262 -14.21 -3.75 -3.07
C MET A 262 -13.28 -4.25 -4.17
N LEU A 263 -12.21 -4.97 -3.79
CA LEU A 263 -11.25 -5.50 -4.75
C LEU A 263 -11.87 -6.59 -5.64
N THR A 264 -12.69 -7.47 -5.08
CA THR A 264 -13.38 -8.51 -5.84
C THR A 264 -14.35 -7.91 -6.85
N LEU A 265 -15.05 -6.82 -6.49
CA LEU A 265 -15.93 -6.10 -7.41
C LEU A 265 -15.17 -5.50 -8.60
N VAL A 266 -13.93 -5.05 -8.42
CA VAL A 266 -13.08 -4.63 -9.54
C VAL A 266 -12.81 -5.80 -10.49
N ILE A 267 -12.55 -7.00 -9.95
CA ILE A 267 -12.30 -8.21 -10.75
C ILE A 267 -13.54 -8.61 -11.55
N THR A 268 -14.71 -8.60 -10.92
CA THR A 268 -15.96 -9.10 -11.52
C THR A 268 -16.61 -8.10 -12.48
N SER A 269 -16.42 -6.80 -12.26
CA SER A 269 -17.26 -5.78 -12.91
C SER A 269 -16.49 -4.65 -13.59
N LYS A 270 -15.15 -4.58 -13.44
CA LYS A 270 -14.32 -3.52 -14.03
C LYS A 270 -13.11 -4.05 -14.81
N TYR A 271 -13.26 -5.23 -15.43
CA TYR A 271 -12.20 -5.91 -16.17
C TYR A 271 -11.73 -5.19 -17.45
N GLU A 272 -12.49 -4.22 -17.95
CA GLU A 272 -12.10 -3.39 -19.11
C GLU A 272 -10.85 -2.54 -18.82
N ASN A 273 -10.63 -2.13 -17.56
CA ASN A 273 -9.42 -1.44 -17.17
C ASN A 273 -8.33 -2.44 -16.75
N ALA A 274 -7.55 -2.91 -17.73
CA ALA A 274 -6.53 -3.92 -17.52
C ALA A 274 -5.49 -3.56 -16.44
N HIS A 275 -5.15 -2.28 -16.27
CA HIS A 275 -4.19 -1.87 -15.25
C HIS A 275 -4.77 -2.05 -13.85
N PHE A 276 -6.01 -1.59 -13.62
CA PHE A 276 -6.67 -1.70 -12.31
C PHE A 276 -7.06 -3.13 -12.00
N TRP A 277 -7.54 -3.86 -13.00
CA TRP A 277 -7.87 -5.27 -12.84
C TRP A 277 -6.65 -6.08 -12.40
N ARG A 278 -5.50 -5.93 -13.08
CA ARG A 278 -4.26 -6.62 -12.70
C ARG A 278 -3.75 -6.20 -11.33
N LEU A 279 -3.81 -4.92 -11.02
CA LEU A 279 -3.35 -4.41 -9.73
C LEU A 279 -4.21 -4.97 -8.58
N SER A 280 -5.54 -4.93 -8.72
CA SER A 280 -6.47 -5.51 -7.75
C SER A 280 -6.29 -7.02 -7.60
N LEU A 281 -6.05 -7.75 -8.71
CA LEU A 281 -5.86 -9.19 -8.67
C LEU A 281 -4.59 -9.56 -7.89
N LYS A 282 -3.47 -8.90 -8.20
CA LYS A 282 -2.22 -9.08 -7.45
C LYS A 282 -2.38 -8.75 -5.98
N THR A 283 -3.15 -7.71 -5.66
CA THR A 283 -3.46 -7.35 -4.27
C THR A 283 -4.28 -8.43 -3.57
N LEU A 284 -5.31 -8.99 -4.21
CA LEU A 284 -6.08 -10.10 -3.64
C LEU A 284 -5.18 -11.32 -3.38
N THR A 285 -4.34 -11.71 -4.34
CA THR A 285 -3.36 -12.80 -4.18
C THR A 285 -2.41 -12.54 -3.01
N SER A 286 -1.92 -11.30 -2.86
CA SER A 286 -1.03 -10.92 -1.76
C SER A 286 -1.75 -10.98 -0.39
N ILE A 287 -3.01 -10.53 -0.33
CA ILE A 287 -3.83 -10.62 0.89
C ILE A 287 -4.06 -12.10 1.27
N GLY A 288 -4.43 -12.94 0.30
CA GLY A 288 -4.64 -14.37 0.51
C GLY A 288 -3.39 -15.08 1.03
N SER A 289 -2.23 -14.75 0.46
CA SER A 289 -0.94 -15.32 0.89
C SER A 289 -0.60 -14.88 2.32
N SER A 290 -0.76 -13.59 2.61
CA SER A 290 -0.50 -13.04 3.94
C SER A 290 -1.43 -13.61 5.01
N ALA A 291 -2.69 -13.93 4.69
CA ALA A 291 -3.62 -14.55 5.65
C ALA A 291 -3.13 -15.94 6.10
N VAL A 292 -2.52 -16.70 5.17
CA VAL A 292 -1.94 -18.02 5.46
C VAL A 292 -0.62 -17.89 6.21
N GLU A 293 0.28 -17.01 5.78
CA GLU A 293 1.58 -16.76 6.42
C GLU A 293 1.45 -16.27 7.85
N LEU A 294 0.46 -15.42 8.14
CA LEU A 294 0.20 -14.89 9.48
C LEU A 294 -0.63 -15.85 10.36
N HIS A 295 -0.94 -17.06 9.87
CA HIS A 295 -1.78 -18.05 10.53
C HIS A 295 -3.15 -17.49 10.98
N ALA A 296 -3.72 -16.58 10.19
CA ALA A 296 -4.94 -15.87 10.49
C ALA A 296 -6.18 -16.68 10.07
N SER A 297 -6.50 -17.73 10.84
CA SER A 297 -7.53 -18.73 10.47
C SER A 297 -8.90 -18.13 10.17
N LYS A 298 -9.30 -17.07 10.88
CA LYS A 298 -10.56 -16.37 10.60
C LYS A 298 -10.52 -15.61 9.29
N ARG A 299 -9.42 -14.92 9.01
CA ARG A 299 -9.24 -14.18 7.74
C ARG A 299 -9.12 -15.09 6.54
N GLU A 300 -8.53 -16.28 6.71
CA GLU A 300 -8.53 -17.33 5.68
C GLU A 300 -9.96 -17.80 5.38
N MET A 301 -10.82 -18.02 6.39
CA MET A 301 -12.23 -18.36 6.15
C MET A 301 -12.98 -17.25 5.40
N VAL A 302 -12.80 -15.99 5.81
CA VAL A 302 -13.44 -14.84 5.16
C VAL A 302 -12.93 -14.66 3.72
N TYR A 303 -11.63 -14.81 3.49
CA TYR A 303 -11.02 -14.76 2.16
C TYR A 303 -11.56 -15.86 1.24
N ASN A 304 -11.66 -17.10 1.74
CA ASN A 304 -12.27 -18.19 0.99
C ASN A 304 -13.70 -17.84 0.54
N ARG A 305 -14.54 -17.37 1.48
CA ARG A 305 -15.94 -17.05 1.22
C ARG A 305 -16.12 -15.90 0.22
N ILE A 306 -15.33 -14.84 0.35
CA ILE A 306 -15.53 -13.60 -0.43
C ILE A 306 -14.80 -13.65 -1.77
N VAL A 307 -13.61 -14.20 -1.80
CA VAL A 307 -12.70 -14.11 -2.96
C VAL A 307 -12.67 -15.42 -3.73
N VAL A 308 -12.26 -16.52 -3.06
CA VAL A 308 -12.06 -17.82 -3.73
C VAL A 308 -13.37 -18.33 -4.31
N ASP A 309 -14.44 -18.35 -3.51
CA ASP A 309 -15.74 -18.87 -3.94
C ASP A 309 -16.30 -18.02 -5.09
N LYS A 310 -16.21 -16.69 -5.00
CA LYS A 310 -16.70 -15.80 -6.07
C LYS A 310 -15.92 -15.97 -7.37
N ILE A 311 -14.59 -16.09 -7.31
CA ILE A 311 -13.75 -16.24 -8.49
C ILE A 311 -13.94 -17.62 -9.14
N ILE A 312 -14.12 -18.67 -8.34
CA ILE A 312 -14.52 -19.99 -8.82
C ILE A 312 -15.85 -19.90 -9.61
N CYS A 313 -16.86 -19.27 -9.02
CA CYS A 313 -18.15 -19.08 -9.71
C CYS A 313 -18.03 -18.29 -11.02
N LEU A 314 -17.06 -17.37 -11.14
CA LEU A 314 -16.80 -16.67 -12.41
C LEU A 314 -16.39 -17.65 -13.51
N ALA A 315 -15.43 -18.54 -13.26
CA ALA A 315 -14.98 -19.51 -14.26
C ALA A 315 -16.06 -20.55 -14.62
N GLU A 316 -16.94 -20.89 -13.68
CA GLU A 316 -18.06 -21.80 -13.92
C GLU A 316 -19.18 -21.19 -14.78
N SER A 317 -19.32 -19.86 -14.74
CA SER A 317 -20.40 -19.14 -15.41
C SER A 317 -20.29 -19.16 -16.94
N CYS A 318 -21.42 -19.29 -17.62
CA CYS A 318 -21.50 -19.10 -19.07
C CYS A 318 -21.70 -17.61 -19.45
N ASP A 319 -21.55 -16.69 -18.49
CA ASP A 319 -21.77 -15.26 -18.74
C ASP A 319 -20.71 -14.74 -19.73
N ALA A 320 -21.20 -14.21 -20.86
CA ALA A 320 -20.38 -13.73 -21.97
C ALA A 320 -19.78 -12.34 -21.73
N SER A 321 -20.13 -11.67 -20.63
CA SER A 321 -19.63 -10.33 -20.33
C SER A 321 -18.10 -10.34 -20.15
N MET A 322 -17.57 -11.20 -19.27
CA MET A 322 -16.13 -11.28 -19.00
C MET A 322 -15.44 -12.36 -19.87
N PRO A 323 -14.37 -12.00 -20.61
CA PRO A 323 -13.57 -12.95 -21.37
C PRO A 323 -13.06 -14.13 -20.54
N LEU A 324 -13.17 -15.35 -21.07
CA LEU A 324 -12.78 -16.59 -20.37
C LEU A 324 -11.32 -16.57 -19.91
N ASN A 325 -10.41 -16.04 -20.73
CA ASN A 325 -8.99 -15.93 -20.38
C ASN A 325 -8.76 -15.12 -19.09
N LEU A 326 -9.49 -14.01 -18.90
CA LEU A 326 -9.38 -13.20 -17.69
C LEU A 326 -9.97 -13.94 -16.47
N ARG A 327 -11.06 -14.70 -16.66
CA ARG A 327 -11.64 -15.52 -15.59
C ARG A 327 -10.68 -16.61 -15.12
N LEU A 328 -10.05 -17.30 -16.07
CA LEU A 328 -9.04 -18.32 -15.78
C LEU A 328 -7.75 -17.73 -15.18
N GLU A 329 -7.33 -16.55 -15.64
CA GLU A 329 -6.22 -15.81 -15.02
C GLU A 329 -6.54 -15.46 -13.56
N ALA A 330 -7.74 -14.97 -13.25
CA ALA A 330 -8.16 -14.71 -11.88
C ALA A 330 -8.17 -15.97 -11.01
N CYS A 331 -8.72 -17.08 -11.52
CA CYS A 331 -8.70 -18.38 -10.82
C CYS A 331 -7.27 -18.82 -10.49
N PHE A 332 -6.38 -18.78 -11.48
CA PHE A 332 -4.99 -19.16 -11.26
C PHE A 332 -4.30 -18.26 -10.24
N GLU A 333 -4.34 -16.94 -10.42
CA GLU A 333 -3.63 -15.99 -9.56
C GLU A 333 -4.12 -16.09 -8.11
N VAL A 334 -5.43 -16.22 -7.87
CA VAL A 334 -5.96 -16.43 -6.51
C VAL A 334 -5.62 -17.81 -5.96
N GLY A 335 -5.59 -18.83 -6.81
CA GLY A 335 -5.12 -20.17 -6.45
C GLY A 335 -3.67 -20.16 -5.95
N THR A 336 -2.77 -19.37 -6.57
CA THR A 336 -1.36 -19.32 -6.17
C THR A 336 -1.10 -18.78 -4.76
N ALA A 337 -2.09 -18.12 -4.15
CA ALA A 337 -1.94 -17.58 -2.80
C ALA A 337 -1.79 -18.66 -1.70
N SER A 338 -2.23 -19.90 -1.94
CA SER A 338 -2.00 -21.04 -1.05
C SER A 338 -2.32 -22.36 -1.74
N VAL A 339 -1.62 -23.43 -1.36
CA VAL A 339 -1.91 -24.79 -1.84
C VAL A 339 -3.38 -25.17 -1.61
N ASN A 340 -3.96 -24.77 -0.47
CA ASN A 340 -5.36 -25.05 -0.17
C ASN A 340 -6.31 -24.37 -1.17
N TYR A 341 -6.05 -23.10 -1.51
CA TYR A 341 -6.85 -22.36 -2.48
C TYR A 341 -6.68 -22.94 -3.88
N MET A 342 -5.44 -23.28 -4.26
CA MET A 342 -5.14 -23.93 -5.54
C MET A 342 -5.91 -25.24 -5.71
N LEU A 343 -5.94 -26.09 -4.68
CA LEU A 343 -6.69 -27.35 -4.72
C LEU A 343 -8.20 -27.13 -4.92
N ARG A 344 -8.78 -26.10 -4.30
CA ARG A 344 -10.20 -25.75 -4.48
C ARG A 344 -10.47 -25.27 -5.90
N VAL A 345 -9.62 -24.40 -6.44
CA VAL A 345 -9.70 -23.90 -7.82
C VAL A 345 -9.56 -25.05 -8.82
N ALA A 346 -8.57 -25.92 -8.64
CA ALA A 346 -8.34 -27.07 -9.52
C ALA A 346 -9.55 -28.02 -9.56
N ARG A 347 -10.11 -28.36 -8.40
CA ARG A 347 -11.30 -29.24 -8.31
C ARG A 347 -12.52 -28.64 -9.02
N SER A 348 -12.82 -27.36 -8.79
CA SER A 348 -13.95 -26.72 -9.47
C SER A 348 -13.74 -26.64 -11.00
N LEU A 349 -12.52 -26.37 -11.45
CA LEU A 349 -12.21 -26.34 -12.88
C LEU A 349 -12.31 -27.74 -13.51
N GLU A 350 -11.88 -28.79 -12.80
CA GLU A 350 -12.06 -30.19 -13.22
C GLU A 350 -13.55 -30.53 -13.40
N GLU A 351 -14.38 -30.22 -12.41
CA GLU A 351 -15.83 -30.42 -12.47
C GLU A 351 -16.47 -29.63 -13.63
N THR A 352 -16.00 -28.41 -13.87
CA THR A 352 -16.44 -27.57 -14.98
C THR A 352 -16.05 -28.17 -16.33
N VAL A 353 -14.83 -28.69 -16.48
CA VAL A 353 -14.39 -29.38 -17.70
C VAL A 353 -15.28 -30.60 -17.97
N ILE A 354 -15.47 -31.47 -16.97
CA ILE A 354 -16.27 -32.69 -17.09
C ILE A 354 -17.71 -32.36 -17.51
N ARG A 355 -18.33 -31.37 -16.84
CA ARG A 355 -19.67 -30.89 -17.15
C ARG A 355 -19.77 -30.38 -18.59
N ASN A 356 -18.84 -29.54 -19.03
CA ASN A 356 -18.92 -28.96 -20.38
C ASN A 356 -18.65 -30.00 -21.47
N ILE A 357 -17.70 -30.92 -21.27
CA ILE A 357 -17.47 -32.07 -22.18
C ILE A 357 -18.75 -32.88 -22.36
N SER A 358 -19.48 -33.15 -21.27
CA SER A 358 -20.75 -33.90 -21.33
C SER A 358 -21.86 -33.18 -22.11
N GLN A 359 -21.73 -31.87 -22.32
CA GLN A 359 -22.70 -31.02 -23.01
C GLN A 359 -22.30 -30.68 -24.45
N VAL A 360 -21.10 -31.06 -24.92
CA VAL A 360 -20.66 -30.85 -26.31
C VAL A 360 -21.38 -31.82 -27.25
N ASN A 361 -22.66 -31.59 -27.48
CA ASN A 361 -23.45 -32.26 -28.54
C ASN A 361 -23.22 -31.58 -29.91
N GLY A 362 -21.95 -31.45 -30.34
CA GLY A 362 -21.58 -31.00 -31.69
C GLY A 362 -21.60 -29.50 -31.97
N SER A 363 -21.73 -28.64 -30.96
CA SER A 363 -21.55 -27.18 -31.09
C SER A 363 -20.06 -26.81 -31.06
N ILE A 364 -19.58 -26.14 -32.12
CA ILE A 364 -18.18 -25.69 -32.27
C ILE A 364 -17.80 -24.63 -31.21
N GLU A 365 -18.72 -23.75 -30.83
CA GLU A 365 -18.46 -22.71 -29.81
C GLU A 365 -18.20 -23.30 -28.42
N CYS A 366 -18.81 -24.44 -28.09
CA CYS A 366 -18.53 -25.16 -26.85
C CYS A 366 -17.16 -25.88 -26.88
N ALA A 367 -16.65 -26.24 -28.07
CA ALA A 367 -15.38 -26.95 -28.21
C ALA A 367 -14.19 -26.04 -27.89
N ASP A 368 -14.18 -24.80 -28.38
CA ASP A 368 -13.13 -23.82 -28.09
C ASP A 368 -13.09 -23.43 -26.60
N TYR A 369 -14.28 -23.28 -25.99
CA TYR A 369 -14.43 -23.07 -24.55
C TYR A 369 -13.80 -24.21 -23.74
N VAL A 370 -14.14 -25.46 -24.06
CA VAL A 370 -13.60 -26.65 -23.40
C VAL A 370 -12.10 -26.79 -23.62
N ALA A 371 -11.59 -26.47 -24.82
CA ALA A 371 -10.16 -26.49 -25.12
C ALA A 371 -9.38 -25.53 -24.23
N CYS A 372 -9.88 -24.30 -24.02
CA CYS A 372 -9.25 -23.31 -23.15
C CYS A 372 -9.25 -23.72 -21.68
N LEU A 373 -10.33 -24.38 -21.21
CA LEU A 373 -10.40 -24.92 -19.86
C LEU A 373 -9.38 -26.06 -19.64
N ILE A 374 -9.29 -26.99 -20.60
CA ILE A 374 -8.34 -28.12 -20.55
C ILE A 374 -6.90 -27.60 -20.59
N ASP A 375 -6.59 -26.64 -21.45
CA ASP A 375 -5.26 -26.03 -21.52
C ASP A 375 -4.88 -25.37 -20.19
N CYS A 376 -5.77 -24.56 -19.61
CA CYS A 376 -5.51 -23.94 -18.31
C CYS A 376 -5.34 -24.97 -17.18
N TYR A 377 -6.20 -25.99 -17.12
CA TYR A 377 -6.10 -27.04 -16.11
C TYR A 377 -4.78 -27.81 -16.22
N SER A 378 -4.42 -28.22 -17.43
CA SER A 378 -3.23 -29.04 -17.68
C SER A 378 -1.91 -28.28 -17.59
N SER A 379 -1.84 -27.03 -18.04
CA SER A 379 -0.60 -26.26 -18.10
C SER A 379 -0.31 -25.43 -16.86
N ARG A 380 -1.34 -25.07 -16.06
CA ARG A 380 -1.19 -24.15 -14.94
C ARG A 380 -1.58 -24.72 -13.58
N LEU A 381 -2.46 -25.72 -13.51
CA LEU A 381 -3.04 -26.19 -12.24
C LEU A 381 -2.60 -27.59 -11.83
N LEU A 382 -2.24 -28.45 -12.78
CA LEU A 382 -1.66 -29.76 -12.49
C LEU A 382 -0.17 -29.63 -12.09
N PRO A 383 0.31 -30.45 -11.12
CA PRO A 383 1.72 -30.48 -10.71
C PRO A 383 2.71 -30.87 -11.81
#